data_AF-A0A2N2HDP4-F1
#
_entry.id   AF-A0A2N2HDP4-F1
#
_cell.length_a   1.000
_cell.length_b   1.000
_cell.length_c   1.000
_cell.angle_alpha   90.00
_cell.angle_beta   90.00
_cell.angle_gamma   90.00
#
_symmetry.space_group_name_H-M   'P 1'
#
loop_
_entity.id
_entity.type
_entity.pdbx_description
1 polymer ?
#
loop_
_entity_poly.entity_id
_entity_poly.type
_entity_poly.pdbx_seq_one_letter_code
_entity_poly.pdbx_strand_id
1 'polypeptide(L)'
;MVEGNPKELFQSVMQLAANDKIREPLSAAKCLAAAAQIRSEGDRISTAARALAGGEKKIDSVVPALPGFKGMFGQMEGDFRTISGMLEGLANKELAAVFSLTIPPERAYADAHFLRSRVLADVLAASSYYKVSAELISLAMKTLDKCSPSMKAGETALLLDHAAALLGDAAKFMATAGVELGDSDVRWKSLTDAVERL
;
A
#
# COMPACT_ATOMS: atom_id res chain seq x y z
N MET A 1 20.32 32.01 -17.32
CA MET A 1 20.61 30.56 -17.29
C MET A 1 21.16 30.27 -15.91
N VAL A 2 20.53 29.41 -15.12
CA VAL A 2 21.12 29.00 -13.84
C VAL A 2 22.24 28.01 -14.19
N GLU A 3 23.49 28.43 -14.02
CA GLU A 3 24.69 27.57 -14.05
C GLU A 3 24.71 26.68 -12.79
N GLY A 4 23.67 25.86 -12.61
CA GLY A 4 23.59 24.87 -11.54
C GLY A 4 24.11 23.53 -12.03
N ASN A 5 24.74 22.75 -11.15
CA ASN A 5 25.14 21.39 -11.46
C ASN A 5 23.87 20.58 -11.77
N PRO A 6 23.72 19.97 -12.96
CA PRO A 6 22.59 19.12 -13.33
C PRO A 6 22.16 18.12 -12.26
N LYS A 7 23.12 17.58 -11.52
CA LYS A 7 22.89 16.59 -10.46
C LYS A 7 22.13 17.16 -9.28
N GLU A 8 22.15 18.47 -9.05
CA GLU A 8 21.41 19.13 -7.97
C GLU A 8 19.90 18.96 -8.14
N LEU A 9 19.41 18.87 -9.39
CA LEU A 9 18.00 18.61 -9.69
C LEU A 9 17.54 17.19 -9.34
N PHE A 10 18.51 16.27 -9.23
CA PHE A 10 18.28 14.87 -8.92
C PHE A 10 18.67 14.51 -7.49
N GLN A 11 19.34 15.40 -6.74
CA GLN A 11 19.77 15.16 -5.36
C GLN A 11 18.62 14.73 -4.46
N SER A 12 17.45 15.35 -4.63
CA SER A 12 16.28 15.06 -3.83
C SER A 12 15.78 13.62 -4.05
N VAL A 13 15.75 13.15 -5.31
CA VAL A 13 15.36 11.78 -5.67
C VAL A 13 16.45 10.76 -5.36
N MET A 14 17.72 11.14 -5.44
CA MET A 14 18.85 10.32 -4.99
C MET A 14 18.83 10.09 -3.48
N GLN A 15 18.39 11.08 -2.69
CA GLN A 15 18.15 10.90 -1.26
C GLN A 15 17.01 9.90 -0.99
N LEU A 16 16.03 9.77 -1.90
CA LEU A 16 14.97 8.77 -1.78
C LEU A 16 15.51 7.37 -2.04
N ALA A 17 16.32 7.24 -3.09
CA ALA A 17 17.00 6.00 -3.45
C ALA A 17 17.97 5.52 -2.36
N ALA A 18 18.49 6.42 -1.52
CA ALA A 18 19.39 6.09 -0.41
C ALA A 18 18.67 5.91 0.94
N ASN A 19 17.38 6.27 1.05
CA ASN A 19 16.67 6.24 2.32
C ASN A 19 15.93 4.91 2.48
N ASP A 20 16.51 4.01 3.27
CA ASP A 20 15.91 2.70 3.52
C ASP A 20 14.53 2.77 4.17
N LYS A 21 14.22 3.83 4.93
CA LYS A 21 12.86 4.04 5.49
C LYS A 21 11.81 4.30 4.42
N ILE A 22 12.23 4.73 3.23
CA ILE A 22 11.36 4.95 2.07
C ILE A 22 11.37 3.71 1.17
N ARG A 23 12.54 3.07 0.98
CA ARG A 23 12.65 1.86 0.16
C ARG A 23 11.92 0.66 0.77
N GLU A 24 11.97 0.52 2.08
CA GLU A 24 11.40 -0.64 2.76
C GLU A 24 9.88 -0.74 2.58
N PRO A 25 9.08 0.33 2.76
CA PRO A 25 7.67 0.33 2.39
C PRO A 25 7.40 0.18 0.89
N LEU A 26 8.36 0.52 0.03
CA LEU A 26 8.27 0.33 -1.43
C LEU A 26 8.77 -1.05 -1.88
N SER A 27 8.95 -1.98 -0.95
CA SER A 27 9.30 -3.36 -1.25
C SER A 27 8.10 -4.13 -1.79
N ALA A 28 8.23 -4.63 -3.02
CA ALA A 28 7.23 -5.51 -3.62
C ALA A 28 6.97 -6.75 -2.76
N ALA A 29 8.03 -7.35 -2.20
CA ALA A 29 7.92 -8.52 -1.34
C ALA A 29 7.08 -8.23 -0.08
N LYS A 30 7.25 -7.06 0.55
CA LYS A 30 6.44 -6.68 1.71
C LYS A 30 4.98 -6.44 1.34
N CYS A 31 4.72 -5.78 0.21
CA CYS A 31 3.36 -5.56 -0.27
C CYS A 31 2.64 -6.89 -0.54
N LEU A 32 3.32 -7.85 -1.19
CA LEU A 32 2.79 -9.19 -1.46
C LEU A 32 2.61 -10.01 -0.18
N ALA A 33 3.53 -9.91 0.78
CA ALA A 33 3.38 -10.57 2.08
C ALA A 33 2.18 -10.03 2.86
N ALA A 34 2.01 -8.70 2.89
CA ALA A 34 0.85 -8.08 3.52
C ALA A 34 -0.46 -8.48 2.82
N ALA A 35 -0.48 -8.49 1.48
CA ALA A 35 -1.63 -8.96 0.71
C ALA A 35 -2.00 -10.41 1.04
N ALA A 36 -1.00 -11.31 1.12
CA ALA A 36 -1.22 -12.70 1.49
C ALA A 36 -1.78 -12.84 2.91
N GLN A 37 -1.26 -12.06 3.86
CA GLN A 37 -1.76 -12.05 5.24
C GLN A 37 -3.21 -11.57 5.33
N ILE A 38 -3.54 -10.45 4.69
CA ILE A 38 -4.92 -9.92 4.63
C ILE A 38 -5.85 -10.98 4.02
N ARG A 39 -5.42 -11.60 2.92
CA ARG A 39 -6.22 -12.60 2.22
C ARG A 39 -6.47 -13.83 3.09
N SER A 40 -5.44 -14.35 3.75
CA SER A 40 -5.54 -15.49 4.67
C SER A 40 -6.56 -15.23 5.77
N GLU A 41 -6.50 -14.04 6.40
CA GLU A 41 -7.43 -13.67 7.46
C GLU A 41 -8.87 -13.44 6.93
N GLY A 42 -9.01 -12.84 5.74
CA GLY A 42 -10.31 -12.74 5.06
C GLY A 42 -10.93 -14.11 4.77
N ASP A 43 -10.13 -15.08 4.32
CA ASP A 43 -10.59 -16.45 4.05
C ASP A 43 -10.97 -17.19 5.36
N ARG A 44 -10.28 -16.93 6.48
CA ARG A 44 -10.68 -17.44 7.80
C ARG A 44 -12.03 -16.87 8.25
N ILE A 45 -12.27 -15.58 8.02
CA ILE A 45 -13.56 -14.93 8.35
C ILE A 45 -14.69 -15.50 7.47
N SER A 46 -14.48 -15.66 6.16
CA SER A 46 -15.51 -16.27 5.29
C SER A 46 -15.78 -17.73 5.65
N THR A 47 -14.75 -18.48 6.05
CA THR A 47 -14.93 -19.85 6.56
C THR A 47 -15.80 -19.86 7.83
N ALA A 48 -15.58 -18.92 8.74
CA ALA A 48 -16.43 -18.76 9.93
C ALA A 48 -17.88 -18.38 9.57
N ALA A 49 -18.06 -17.50 8.57
CA ALA A 49 -19.38 -17.11 8.06
C ALA A 49 -20.16 -18.32 7.52
N ARG A 50 -19.53 -19.16 6.69
CA ARG A 50 -20.14 -20.36 6.13
C ARG A 50 -20.50 -21.39 7.20
N ALA A 51 -19.59 -21.64 8.15
CA ALA A 51 -19.86 -22.55 9.26
C ALA A 51 -21.02 -22.06 10.15
N LEU A 52 -21.14 -20.74 10.31
CA LEU A 52 -22.27 -20.15 11.04
C LEU A 52 -23.59 -20.26 10.27
N ALA A 53 -23.58 -20.01 8.95
CA ALA A 53 -24.75 -20.15 8.08
C ALA A 53 -25.22 -21.62 7.97
N GLY A 54 -24.28 -22.57 7.95
CA GLY A 54 -24.55 -24.01 7.93
C GLY A 54 -24.94 -24.61 9.28
N GLY A 55 -24.90 -23.82 10.37
CA GLY A 55 -25.21 -24.28 11.72
C GLY A 55 -24.12 -25.12 12.41
N GLU A 56 -22.94 -25.23 11.80
CA GLU A 56 -21.77 -25.93 12.35
C GLU A 56 -21.12 -25.16 13.51
N LYS A 57 -21.25 -23.83 13.50
CA LYS A 57 -20.81 -22.95 14.60
C LYS A 57 -21.97 -22.19 15.20
N LYS A 58 -21.85 -21.86 16.48
CA LYS A 58 -22.77 -20.97 17.20
C LYS A 58 -22.21 -19.56 17.20
N ILE A 59 -23.09 -18.56 17.23
CA ILE A 59 -22.69 -17.15 17.29
C ILE A 59 -21.77 -16.89 18.49
N ASP A 60 -22.08 -17.53 19.62
CA ASP A 60 -21.34 -17.42 20.88
C ASP A 60 -19.88 -17.93 20.79
N SER A 61 -19.52 -18.69 19.75
CA SER A 61 -18.13 -19.10 19.52
C SER A 61 -17.41 -18.25 18.48
N VAL A 62 -18.14 -17.51 17.63
CA VAL A 62 -17.56 -16.70 16.54
C VAL A 62 -17.36 -15.25 16.98
N VAL A 63 -18.36 -14.63 17.59
CA VAL A 63 -18.32 -13.20 17.98
C VAL A 63 -17.20 -12.90 18.98
N PRO A 64 -16.95 -13.74 20.02
CA PRO A 64 -15.84 -13.49 20.95
C PRO A 64 -14.44 -13.62 20.34
N ALA A 65 -14.29 -14.24 19.17
CA ALA A 65 -13.01 -14.35 18.47
C ALA A 65 -12.68 -13.12 17.60
N LEU A 66 -13.69 -12.28 17.29
CA LEU A 66 -13.54 -11.09 16.45
C LEU A 66 -12.51 -10.06 16.95
N PRO A 67 -12.36 -9.79 18.26
CA PRO A 67 -11.34 -8.86 18.76
C PRO A 67 -9.91 -9.23 18.34
N GLY A 68 -9.60 -10.52 18.23
CA GLY A 68 -8.27 -10.98 17.80
C GLY A 68 -7.95 -10.57 16.35
N PHE A 69 -8.94 -10.69 15.44
CA PHE A 69 -8.80 -10.22 14.07
C PHE A 69 -8.65 -8.70 14.01
N LYS A 70 -9.44 -7.97 14.81
CA LYS A 70 -9.41 -6.50 14.85
C LYS A 70 -8.06 -5.95 15.33
N GLY A 71 -7.41 -6.58 16.31
CA GLY A 71 -6.10 -6.14 16.79
C GLY A 71 -5.03 -6.14 15.69
N MET A 72 -4.98 -7.20 14.89
CA MET A 72 -4.04 -7.31 13.77
C MET A 72 -4.33 -6.27 12.67
N PHE A 73 -5.61 -6.13 12.29
CA PHE A 73 -6.02 -5.20 11.25
C PHE A 73 -5.91 -3.73 11.67
N GLY A 74 -6.09 -3.41 12.94
CA GLY A 74 -5.90 -2.06 13.46
C GLY A 74 -4.46 -1.59 13.31
N GLN A 75 -3.49 -2.45 13.61
CA GLN A 75 -2.08 -2.14 13.39
C GLN A 75 -1.77 -1.96 11.90
N MET A 76 -2.22 -2.89 11.06
CA MET A 76 -1.97 -2.83 9.62
C MET A 76 -2.60 -1.60 8.96
N GLU A 77 -3.82 -1.23 9.36
CA GLU A 77 -4.51 -0.03 8.89
C GLU A 77 -3.74 1.25 9.24
N GLY A 78 -3.27 1.34 10.49
CA GLY A 78 -2.41 2.45 10.94
C GLY A 78 -1.11 2.53 10.13
N ASP A 79 -0.40 1.42 10.00
CA ASP A 79 0.85 1.34 9.24
C ASP A 79 0.65 1.78 7.79
N PHE A 80 -0.42 1.32 7.13
CA PHE A 80 -0.74 1.69 5.75
C PHE A 80 -1.05 3.17 5.59
N ARG A 81 -1.76 3.79 6.54
CA ARG A 81 -2.00 5.25 6.52
C ARG A 81 -0.70 6.03 6.69
N THR A 82 0.15 5.61 7.61
CA THR A 82 1.45 6.24 7.84
C THR A 82 2.33 6.16 6.59
N ILE A 83 2.40 4.98 5.96
CA ILE A 83 3.14 4.78 4.71
C ILE A 83 2.56 5.65 3.59
N SER A 84 1.24 5.60 3.39
CA SER A 84 0.57 6.40 2.35
C SER A 84 0.87 7.90 2.50
N GLY A 85 0.72 8.44 3.71
CA GLY A 85 0.99 9.86 3.99
C GLY A 85 2.47 10.23 3.80
N MET A 86 3.39 9.34 4.16
CA MET A 86 4.82 9.54 3.91
C MET A 86 5.10 9.60 2.40
N LEU A 87 4.59 8.66 1.63
CA LEU A 87 4.79 8.58 0.18
C LEU A 87 4.13 9.75 -0.57
N GLU A 88 2.93 10.16 -0.15
CA GLU A 88 2.21 11.32 -0.71
C GLU A 88 2.96 12.63 -0.42
N GLY A 89 3.36 12.85 0.83
CA GLY A 89 4.14 14.03 1.21
C GLY A 89 5.46 14.13 0.45
N LEU A 90 6.09 12.98 0.19
CA LEU A 90 7.31 12.88 -0.60
C LEU A 90 7.09 13.27 -2.05
N ALA A 91 6.11 12.67 -2.72
CA ALA A 91 5.82 12.97 -4.11
C ALA A 91 5.41 14.45 -4.29
N ASN A 92 4.62 15.00 -3.37
CA ASN A 92 4.22 16.41 -3.41
C ASN A 92 5.41 17.37 -3.26
N LYS A 93 6.36 17.05 -2.38
CA LYS A 93 7.60 17.83 -2.24
C LYS A 93 8.43 17.82 -3.53
N GLU A 94 8.56 16.65 -4.17
CA GLU A 94 9.30 16.47 -5.41
C GLU A 94 8.64 17.12 -6.63
N LEU A 95 7.31 17.14 -6.68
CA LEU A 95 6.55 17.81 -7.73
C LEU A 95 6.61 19.34 -7.58
N ALA A 96 6.49 19.85 -6.35
CA ALA A 96 6.57 21.28 -6.07
C ALA A 96 7.94 21.89 -6.41
N ALA A 97 9.01 21.10 -6.28
CA ALA A 97 10.37 21.54 -6.60
C ALA A 97 10.65 21.74 -8.10
N VAL A 98 9.75 21.33 -9.02
CA VAL A 98 10.09 21.10 -10.44
C VAL A 98 9.33 21.98 -11.45
N PHE A 99 8.75 23.10 -11.02
CA PHE A 99 8.00 23.97 -11.94
C PHE A 99 8.83 24.84 -12.90
N SER A 100 10.16 24.68 -13.00
CA SER A 100 11.01 25.62 -13.74
C SER A 100 12.16 25.00 -14.55
N LEU A 101 11.95 23.85 -15.22
CA LEU A 101 13.01 23.21 -15.99
C LEU A 101 12.76 23.19 -17.50
N THR A 102 13.51 24.03 -18.20
CA THR A 102 13.85 23.83 -19.62
C THR A 102 14.81 22.64 -19.68
N ILE A 103 14.38 21.52 -20.26
CA ILE A 103 15.21 20.31 -20.39
C ILE A 103 16.34 20.59 -21.41
N PRO A 104 17.62 20.49 -21.02
CA PRO A 104 18.73 20.54 -21.96
C PRO A 104 18.59 19.42 -23.02
N PRO A 105 19.00 19.64 -24.27
CA PRO A 105 18.77 18.68 -25.37
C PRO A 105 19.59 17.39 -25.27
N GLU A 106 20.42 17.23 -24.25
CA GLU A 106 21.30 16.08 -24.06
C GLU A 106 20.52 14.82 -23.69
N ARG A 107 20.80 13.70 -24.37
CA ARG A 107 20.10 12.43 -24.18
C ARG A 107 20.19 11.91 -22.74
N ALA A 108 21.34 12.07 -22.09
CA ALA A 108 21.52 11.66 -20.70
C ALA A 108 20.54 12.38 -19.75
N TYR A 109 20.25 13.65 -20.03
CA TYR A 109 19.27 14.46 -19.30
C TYR A 109 17.85 13.90 -19.45
N ALA A 110 17.46 13.59 -20.69
CA ALA A 110 16.15 13.00 -20.98
C ALA A 110 15.97 11.64 -20.28
N ASP A 111 17.00 10.78 -20.30
CA ASP A 111 16.96 9.47 -19.66
C ASP A 111 16.81 9.59 -18.13
N ALA A 112 17.57 10.49 -17.49
CA ALA A 112 17.49 10.73 -16.05
C ALA A 112 16.11 11.30 -15.64
N HIS A 113 15.56 12.25 -16.42
CA HIS A 113 14.22 12.79 -16.17
C HIS A 113 13.10 11.76 -16.36
N PHE A 114 13.24 10.89 -17.37
CA PHE A 114 12.29 9.81 -17.60
C PHE A 114 12.27 8.86 -16.39
N LEU A 115 13.44 8.41 -15.94
CA LEU A 115 13.55 7.51 -14.79
C LEU A 115 13.06 8.16 -13.50
N ARG A 116 13.39 9.43 -13.28
CA ARG A 116 12.86 10.22 -12.16
C ARG A 116 11.33 10.26 -12.16
N SER A 117 10.75 10.61 -13.30
CA SER A 117 9.28 10.70 -13.45
C SER A 117 8.61 9.36 -13.19
N ARG A 118 9.22 8.26 -13.66
CA ARG A 118 8.73 6.90 -13.41
C ARG A 118 8.75 6.56 -11.92
N VAL A 119 9.87 6.84 -11.23
CA VAL A 119 9.97 6.62 -9.78
C VAL A 119 8.89 7.39 -9.01
N LEU A 120 8.66 8.66 -9.36
CA LEU A 120 7.63 9.48 -8.71
C LEU A 120 6.21 8.96 -8.99
N ALA A 121 5.93 8.52 -10.21
CA ALA A 121 4.66 7.90 -10.56
C ALA A 121 4.43 6.61 -9.74
N ASP A 122 5.45 5.76 -9.61
CA ASP A 122 5.39 4.53 -8.83
C ASP A 122 5.13 4.82 -7.33
N VAL A 123 5.77 5.86 -6.77
CA VAL A 123 5.56 6.31 -5.38
C VAL A 123 4.12 6.79 -5.16
N LEU A 124 3.57 7.57 -6.09
CA LEU A 124 2.18 8.05 -6.03
C LEU A 124 1.16 6.92 -6.16
N ALA A 125 1.42 5.98 -7.08
CA ALA A 125 0.59 4.80 -7.26
C ALA A 125 0.58 3.95 -5.99
N ALA A 126 1.75 3.62 -5.45
CA ALA A 126 1.89 2.89 -4.20
C ALA A 126 1.17 3.59 -3.04
N SER A 127 1.35 4.90 -2.88
CA SER A 127 0.63 5.68 -1.86
C SER A 127 -0.89 5.51 -1.96
N SER A 128 -1.42 5.55 -3.18
CA SER A 128 -2.86 5.39 -3.45
C SER A 128 -3.34 3.98 -3.07
N TYR A 129 -2.57 2.95 -3.38
CA TYR A 129 -2.92 1.57 -3.01
C TYR A 129 -2.88 1.32 -1.50
N TYR A 130 -1.88 1.86 -0.81
CA TYR A 130 -1.82 1.83 0.65
C TYR A 130 -3.04 2.52 1.27
N LYS A 131 -3.41 3.69 0.76
CA LYS A 131 -4.59 4.44 1.21
C LYS A 131 -5.86 3.64 1.04
N VAL A 132 -6.13 3.12 -0.16
CA VAL A 132 -7.34 2.35 -0.45
C VAL A 132 -7.39 1.08 0.40
N SER A 133 -6.27 0.38 0.54
CA SER A 133 -6.19 -0.82 1.39
C SER A 133 -6.50 -0.50 2.85
N ALA A 134 -5.98 0.61 3.39
CA ALA A 134 -6.29 1.06 4.74
C ALA A 134 -7.79 1.37 4.92
N GLU A 135 -8.41 2.05 3.95
CA GLU A 135 -9.85 2.35 4.02
C GLU A 135 -10.71 1.09 3.98
N LEU A 136 -10.36 0.12 3.14
CA LEU A 136 -11.08 -1.15 3.05
C LEU A 136 -10.92 -1.99 4.32
N ILE A 137 -9.73 -2.02 4.92
CA ILE A 137 -9.50 -2.66 6.23
C ILE A 137 -10.33 -1.95 7.31
N SER A 138 -10.35 -0.61 7.33
CA SER A 138 -11.16 0.18 8.26
C SER A 138 -12.65 -0.15 8.13
N LEU A 139 -13.16 -0.25 6.90
CA LEU A 139 -14.56 -0.59 6.64
C LEU A 139 -14.88 -2.04 7.04
N ALA A 140 -13.96 -2.97 6.82
CA ALA A 140 -14.08 -4.35 7.27
C ALA A 140 -14.17 -4.43 8.80
N MET A 141 -13.30 -3.72 9.53
CA MET A 141 -13.35 -3.65 11.00
C MET A 141 -14.68 -3.07 11.50
N LYS A 142 -15.13 -1.95 10.92
CA LYS A 142 -16.44 -1.35 11.24
C LYS A 142 -17.61 -2.30 10.96
N THR A 143 -17.47 -3.18 9.97
CA THR A 143 -18.47 -4.21 9.66
C THR A 143 -18.45 -5.31 10.73
N LEU A 144 -17.26 -5.76 11.16
CA LEU A 144 -17.10 -6.70 12.26
C LEU A 144 -17.54 -6.12 13.62
N ASP A 145 -17.51 -4.81 13.81
CA ASP A 145 -18.04 -4.14 15.02
C ASP A 145 -19.57 -4.24 15.14
N LYS A 146 -20.27 -4.43 14.03
CA LYS A 146 -21.72 -4.60 14.02
C LYS A 146 -22.16 -6.00 14.46
N CYS A 147 -21.25 -6.97 14.49
CA CYS A 147 -21.55 -8.34 14.91
C CYS A 147 -21.80 -8.39 16.42
N SER A 148 -22.96 -8.91 16.84
CA SER A 148 -23.34 -9.06 18.25
C SER A 148 -23.84 -10.48 18.55
N PRO A 149 -23.66 -11.00 19.78
CA PRO A 149 -24.20 -12.30 20.19
C PRO A 149 -25.74 -12.39 20.08
N SER A 150 -26.44 -11.25 20.14
CA SER A 150 -27.90 -11.18 20.04
C SER A 150 -28.46 -11.24 18.61
N MET A 151 -27.60 -11.19 17.59
CA MET A 151 -28.02 -11.22 16.19
C MET A 151 -28.47 -12.62 15.76
N LYS A 152 -29.20 -12.72 14.66
CA LYS A 152 -29.46 -14.03 14.05
C LYS A 152 -28.22 -14.55 13.35
N ALA A 153 -28.04 -15.87 13.31
CA ALA A 153 -26.86 -16.49 12.73
C ALA A 153 -26.65 -16.10 11.26
N GLY A 154 -27.73 -16.03 10.49
CA GLY A 154 -27.68 -15.57 9.09
C GLY A 154 -27.27 -14.11 8.93
N GLU A 155 -27.70 -13.22 9.82
CA GLU A 155 -27.32 -11.80 9.79
C GLU A 155 -25.84 -11.62 10.11
N THR A 156 -25.35 -12.32 11.14
CA THR A 156 -23.92 -12.35 11.49
C THR A 156 -23.09 -12.94 10.36
N ALA A 157 -23.54 -14.04 9.74
CA ALA A 157 -22.84 -14.64 8.60
C ALA A 157 -22.71 -13.66 7.42
N LEU A 158 -23.77 -12.91 7.10
CA LEU A 158 -23.73 -11.88 6.05
C LEU A 158 -22.71 -10.77 6.35
N LEU A 159 -22.63 -10.29 7.60
CA LEU A 159 -21.64 -9.28 7.99
C LEU A 159 -20.21 -9.83 7.91
N LEU A 160 -19.99 -11.08 8.32
CA LEU A 160 -18.69 -11.74 8.22
C LEU A 160 -18.26 -11.91 6.75
N ASP A 161 -19.14 -12.38 5.89
CA ASP A 161 -18.84 -12.50 4.45
C ASP A 161 -18.60 -11.13 3.80
N HIS A 162 -19.35 -10.08 4.20
CA HIS A 162 -19.08 -8.73 3.72
C HIS A 162 -17.71 -8.21 4.17
N ALA A 163 -17.35 -8.40 5.44
CA ALA A 163 -16.03 -8.04 5.93
C ALA A 163 -14.92 -8.82 5.21
N ALA A 164 -15.11 -10.11 4.97
CA ALA A 164 -14.16 -10.94 4.21
C ALA A 164 -13.99 -10.45 2.76
N ALA A 165 -15.07 -10.02 2.10
CA ALA A 165 -15.00 -9.44 0.76
C ALA A 165 -14.17 -8.14 0.73
N LEU A 166 -14.41 -7.24 1.69
CA LEU A 166 -13.64 -5.99 1.83
C LEU A 166 -12.15 -6.26 2.06
N LEU A 167 -11.80 -7.23 2.91
CA LEU A 167 -10.42 -7.66 3.11
C LEU A 167 -9.84 -8.29 1.84
N GLY A 168 -10.64 -9.07 1.11
CA GLY A 168 -10.25 -9.59 -0.19
C GLY A 168 -9.88 -8.50 -1.19
N ASP A 169 -10.62 -7.40 -1.22
CA ASP A 169 -10.30 -6.25 -2.07
C ASP A 169 -9.09 -5.47 -1.57
N ALA A 170 -8.94 -5.28 -0.25
CA ALA A 170 -7.74 -4.68 0.33
C ALA A 170 -6.47 -5.46 -0.04
N ALA A 171 -6.54 -6.80 0.02
CA ALA A 171 -5.44 -7.67 -0.40
C ALA A 171 -5.09 -7.47 -1.89
N LYS A 172 -6.09 -7.32 -2.77
CA LYS A 172 -5.83 -7.05 -4.21
C LYS A 172 -5.08 -5.74 -4.40
N PHE A 173 -5.50 -4.66 -3.73
CA PHE A 173 -4.81 -3.38 -3.85
C PHE A 173 -3.36 -3.44 -3.34
N MET A 174 -3.11 -4.15 -2.23
CA MET A 174 -1.73 -4.38 -1.77
C MET A 174 -0.92 -5.25 -2.72
N ALA A 175 -1.53 -6.26 -3.35
CA ALA A 175 -0.84 -7.05 -4.36
C ALA A 175 -0.50 -6.21 -5.59
N THR A 176 -1.43 -5.35 -6.05
CA THR A 176 -1.18 -4.40 -7.15
C THR A 176 -0.05 -3.44 -6.80
N ALA A 177 0.00 -2.92 -5.57
CA ALA A 177 1.13 -2.12 -5.11
C ALA A 177 2.45 -2.88 -5.27
N GLY A 178 2.50 -4.15 -4.86
CA GLY A 178 3.70 -4.97 -5.02
C GLY A 178 4.11 -5.18 -6.48
N VAL A 179 3.14 -5.41 -7.37
CA VAL A 179 3.39 -5.61 -8.82
C VAL A 179 3.92 -4.33 -9.48
N GLU A 180 3.26 -3.19 -9.23
CA GLU A 180 3.69 -1.88 -9.76
C GLU A 180 5.06 -1.48 -9.20
N LEU A 181 5.34 -1.85 -7.95
CA LEU A 181 6.65 -1.62 -7.33
C LEU A 181 7.75 -2.50 -7.92
N GLY A 182 7.44 -3.65 -8.51
CA GLY A 182 8.39 -4.49 -9.24
C GLY A 182 9.68 -4.80 -8.47
N ASP A 183 10.80 -4.91 -9.19
CA ASP A 183 12.12 -5.02 -8.56
C ASP A 183 12.61 -3.63 -8.13
N SER A 184 12.53 -3.37 -6.83
CA SER A 184 12.97 -2.10 -6.25
C SER A 184 14.46 -1.84 -6.52
N ASP A 185 15.30 -2.86 -6.48
CA ASP A 185 16.75 -2.68 -6.61
C ASP A 185 17.13 -2.33 -8.04
N VAL A 186 16.47 -2.94 -9.03
CA VAL A 186 16.65 -2.55 -10.44
C VAL A 186 16.17 -1.11 -10.69
N ARG A 187 15.01 -0.72 -10.13
CA ARG A 187 14.48 0.65 -10.27
C ARG A 187 15.46 1.69 -9.72
N TRP A 188 15.86 1.54 -8.45
CA TRP A 188 16.74 2.50 -7.78
C TRP A 188 18.11 2.55 -8.44
N LYS A 189 18.68 1.38 -8.79
CA LYS A 189 19.96 1.30 -9.50
C LYS A 189 19.91 1.98 -10.86
N SER A 190 18.87 1.75 -11.65
CA SER A 190 18.73 2.37 -12.97
C SER A 190 18.70 3.89 -12.89
N LEU A 191 18.01 4.44 -11.89
CA LEU A 191 17.99 5.88 -11.65
C LEU A 191 19.38 6.40 -11.24
N THR A 192 20.04 5.75 -10.29
CA THR A 192 21.39 6.12 -9.85
C THR A 192 22.37 6.14 -11.01
N ASP A 193 22.40 5.07 -11.82
CA ASP A 193 23.27 4.93 -12.98
C ASP A 193 23.00 6.05 -14.01
N ALA A 194 21.75 6.48 -14.18
CA ALA A 194 21.39 7.55 -15.10
C ALA A 194 21.83 8.93 -14.59
N VAL A 195 21.68 9.20 -13.28
CA VAL A 195 22.11 10.46 -12.66
C VAL A 195 23.63 10.57 -12.64
N GLU A 196 24.36 9.47 -12.45
CA GLU A 196 25.82 9.46 -12.47
C GLU A 196 26.41 9.84 -13.84
N ARG A 197 25.66 9.58 -14.92
CA ARG A 197 26.03 9.89 -16.32
C ARG A 197 25.76 11.33 -16.75
N LEU A 198 25.10 12.13 -15.91
CA LEU A 198 24.97 13.58 -16.08
C LEU A 198 26.28 14.30 -15.74
#